data_AF-A0A4P7YHD2-F1
#
_entry.id   AF-A0A4P7YHD2-F1
#
_cell.length_a   1.000
_cell.length_b   1.000
_cell.length_c   1.000
_cell.angle_alpha   90.00
_cell.angle_beta   90.00
_cell.angle_gamma   90.00
#
_symmetry.space_group_name_H-M   'P 1'
#
loop_
_entity.id
_entity.type
_entity.pdbx_description
1 polymer ?
#
loop_
_entity_poly.entity_id
_entity_poly.type
_entity_poly.pdbx_seq_one_letter_code
_entity_poly.pdbx_strand_id
1 'polypeptide(L)'
;MDRAARLDSLHRTHDTRPPSPELRVALLGGVDRANAMKRAATLRLHSTLAAEARLSTARRRSALTAATCRRDAWLSRLTATLAHHRRAAVALLDQRNAYSQ
;
A
#
# COMPACT_ATOMS: atom_id res chain seq x y z
N MET A 1 -8.97 22.23 -11.71
CA MET A 1 -9.67 21.74 -12.92
C MET A 1 -10.71 20.72 -12.50
N ASP A 2 -11.98 20.93 -12.84
CA ASP A 2 -13.09 20.02 -12.51
C ASP A 2 -12.95 18.65 -13.23
N ARG A 3 -13.59 17.60 -12.71
CA ARG A 3 -13.57 16.24 -13.29
C ARG A 3 -14.15 16.22 -14.71
N ALA A 4 -15.25 16.94 -14.95
CA ALA A 4 -15.88 17.04 -16.26
C ALA A 4 -14.89 17.62 -17.30
N ALA A 5 -14.24 18.74 -16.97
CA ALA A 5 -13.25 19.37 -17.85
C ALA A 5 -12.06 18.46 -18.20
N ARG A 6 -11.63 17.57 -17.29
CA ARG A 6 -10.55 16.61 -17.57
C ARG A 6 -10.99 15.47 -18.48
N LEU A 7 -12.22 14.99 -18.30
CA LEU A 7 -12.80 13.98 -19.18
C LEU A 7 -13.02 14.54 -20.59
N ASP A 8 -13.50 15.79 -20.70
CA ASP A 8 -13.64 16.48 -21.98
C ASP A 8 -12.29 16.67 -22.67
N SER A 9 -11.26 17.08 -21.93
CA SER A 9 -9.89 17.19 -22.45
C SER A 9 -9.37 15.85 -22.97
N LEU A 10 -9.59 14.77 -22.20
CA LEU A 10 -9.18 13.42 -22.59
C LEU A 10 -9.92 12.95 -23.85
N HIS A 11 -11.20 13.26 -23.97
CA HIS A 11 -12.01 12.90 -25.13
C HIS A 11 -11.61 13.66 -26.40
N ARG A 12 -11.13 14.91 -26.26
CA ARG A 12 -10.58 15.69 -27.39
C ARG A 12 -9.18 15.23 -27.82
N THR A 13 -8.46 14.53 -26.95
CA THR A 13 -7.07 14.09 -27.22
C THR A 13 -7.03 12.73 -27.91
N HIS A 14 -8.06 11.89 -27.72
CA HIS A 14 -8.12 10.55 -28.27
C HIS A 14 -9.34 10.41 -29.18
N ASP A 15 -9.09 10.18 -30.48
CA ASP A 15 -10.15 9.93 -31.48
C ASP A 15 -10.89 8.59 -31.24
N THR A 16 -10.27 7.71 -30.45
CA THR A 16 -10.81 6.40 -30.07
C THR A 16 -10.88 6.27 -28.55
N ARG A 17 -11.29 5.10 -28.05
CA ARG A 17 -11.40 4.87 -26.61
C ARG A 17 -10.08 5.23 -25.90
N PRO A 18 -10.08 6.18 -24.95
CA PRO A 18 -8.85 6.60 -24.30
C PRO A 18 -8.25 5.45 -23.47
N PRO A 19 -6.92 5.45 -23.29
CA PRO A 19 -6.24 4.43 -22.48
C PRO A 19 -6.83 4.33 -21.07
N SER A 20 -7.10 3.10 -20.63
CA SER A 20 -7.67 2.83 -19.31
C SER A 20 -6.92 3.50 -18.14
N PRO A 21 -5.58 3.61 -18.14
CA PRO A 21 -4.85 4.33 -17.08
C PRO A 21 -5.19 5.83 -17.03
N GLU A 22 -5.22 6.50 -18.17
CA GLU A 22 -5.51 7.94 -18.28
C GLU A 22 -6.96 8.25 -17.90
N LEU A 23 -7.89 7.42 -18.38
CA LEU A 23 -9.30 7.51 -18.01
C LEU A 23 -9.48 7.36 -16.49
N ARG A 24 -8.80 6.38 -15.86
CA ARG A 24 -8.85 6.19 -14.42
C ARG A 24 -8.34 7.43 -13.68
N VAL A 25 -7.23 8.00 -14.12
CA VAL A 25 -6.67 9.23 -13.53
C VAL A 25 -7.64 10.40 -13.65
N ALA A 26 -8.25 10.60 -14.83
CA ALA A 26 -9.25 11.65 -15.04
C ALA A 26 -10.48 11.46 -14.13
N LEU A 27 -10.99 10.23 -14.03
CA LEU A 27 -12.13 9.88 -13.16
C LEU A 27 -11.83 10.08 -11.67
N LEU A 28 -10.61 9.79 -11.24
CA LEU A 28 -10.17 9.97 -9.85
C LEU A 28 -9.82 11.42 -9.51
N GLY A 29 -10.03 12.38 -10.42
CA GLY A 29 -9.76 13.78 -10.17
C GLY A 29 -8.28 14.15 -10.30
N GLY A 30 -7.55 13.44 -11.17
CA GLY A 30 -6.16 13.72 -11.56
C GLY A 30 -5.11 12.82 -10.94
N VAL A 31 -3.88 13.04 -11.40
CA VAL A 31 -2.70 12.26 -11.03
C VAL A 31 -2.46 12.34 -9.53
N ASP A 32 -2.54 13.53 -8.94
CA ASP A 32 -2.27 13.72 -7.51
C ASP A 32 -3.27 12.98 -6.62
N ARG A 33 -4.56 13.08 -6.94
CA ARG A 33 -5.63 12.42 -6.20
C ARG A 33 -5.59 10.90 -6.41
N ALA A 34 -5.34 10.43 -7.62
CA ALA A 34 -5.15 9.01 -7.91
C ALA A 34 -3.95 8.44 -7.14
N ASN A 35 -2.83 9.16 -7.11
CA ASN A 35 -1.63 8.77 -6.37
C ASN A 35 -1.84 8.81 -4.85
N ALA A 36 -2.55 9.81 -4.33
CA ALA A 36 -2.91 9.87 -2.92
C ALA A 36 -3.78 8.68 -2.50
N MET A 37 -4.78 8.32 -3.32
CA MET A 37 -5.62 7.14 -3.09
C MET A 37 -4.81 5.83 -3.16
N LYS A 38 -3.91 5.70 -4.14
CA LYS A 38 -3.01 4.55 -4.24
C LYS A 38 -2.15 4.42 -2.98
N ARG A 39 -1.48 5.51 -2.56
CA ARG A 39 -0.67 5.52 -1.33
C ARG A 39 -1.48 5.14 -0.09
N ALA A 40 -2.67 5.70 0.08
CA ALA A 40 -3.55 5.36 1.19
C ALA A 40 -4.01 3.89 1.18
N ALA A 41 -4.29 3.33 0.00
CA ALA A 41 -4.62 1.92 -0.15
C ALA A 41 -3.42 1.01 0.17
N THR A 42 -2.23 1.34 -0.35
CA THR A 42 -0.99 0.59 -0.06
C THR A 42 -0.62 0.65 1.41
N LEU A 43 -0.78 1.80 2.06
CA LEU A 43 -0.55 1.95 3.50
C LEU A 43 -1.48 1.04 4.32
N ARG A 44 -2.79 1.03 3.99
CA ARG A 44 -3.75 0.14 4.65
C ARG A 44 -3.38 -1.33 4.45
N LEU A 45 -3.02 -1.72 3.24
CA LEU A 45 -2.61 -3.10 2.93
C LEU A 45 -1.40 -3.53 3.78
N HIS A 46 -0.32 -2.74 3.80
CA HIS A 46 0.84 -3.06 4.63
C HIS A 46 0.54 -3.07 6.12
N SER A 47 -0.36 -2.21 6.59
CA SER A 47 -0.78 -2.19 7.99
C SER A 47 -1.52 -3.47 8.37
N THR A 48 -2.45 -3.94 7.52
CA THR A 48 -3.16 -5.20 7.71
C THR A 48 -2.19 -6.39 7.70
N LEU A 49 -1.31 -6.48 6.69
CA LEU A 49 -0.35 -7.58 6.59
C LEU A 49 0.64 -7.61 7.77
N ALA A 50 1.04 -6.44 8.29
CA ALA A 50 1.83 -6.36 9.51
C ALA A 50 1.07 -6.88 10.74
N ALA A 51 -0.24 -6.57 10.86
CA ALA A 51 -1.07 -7.09 11.95
C ALA A 51 -1.23 -8.62 11.87
N GLU A 52 -1.46 -9.17 10.68
CA GLU A 52 -1.55 -10.60 10.42
C GLU A 52 -0.22 -11.33 10.72
N ALA A 53 0.90 -10.78 10.28
CA ALA A 53 2.23 -11.33 10.56
C ALA A 53 2.53 -11.31 12.08
N ARG A 54 2.13 -10.23 12.79
CA ARG A 54 2.26 -10.14 14.24
C ARG A 54 1.43 -11.21 14.96
N LEU A 55 0.17 -11.41 14.55
CA LEU A 55 -0.71 -12.43 15.12
C LEU A 55 -0.16 -13.85 14.88
N SER A 56 0.29 -14.13 13.66
CA SER A 56 0.89 -15.41 13.29
C SER A 56 2.19 -15.68 14.06
N THR A 57 3.02 -14.65 14.24
CA THR A 57 4.23 -14.71 15.06
C THR A 57 3.90 -15.06 16.51
N ALA A 58 2.91 -14.39 17.11
CA ALA A 58 2.48 -14.64 18.49
C ALA A 58 1.96 -16.08 18.67
N ARG A 59 1.11 -16.54 17.75
CA ARG A 59 0.58 -17.92 17.73
C ARG A 59 1.68 -18.97 17.56
N ARG A 60 2.67 -18.72 16.70
CA ARG A 60 3.80 -19.65 16.53
C ARG A 60 4.66 -19.72 17.78
N ARG A 61 4.93 -18.57 18.42
CA ARG A 61 5.70 -18.51 19.67
C ARG A 61 5.00 -19.21 20.83
N SER A 62 3.68 -19.11 20.94
CA SER A 62 2.94 -19.78 22.03
C SER A 62 2.96 -21.30 21.92
N ALA A 63 3.19 -21.85 20.72
CA ALA A 63 3.26 -23.29 20.47
C ALA A 63 4.68 -23.88 20.63
N LEU A 64 5.70 -23.06 20.94
CA LEU A 64 7.10 -23.48 20.97
C LEU A 64 7.73 -23.18 22.33
N THR A 65 8.70 -24.00 22.72
CA THR A 65 9.58 -23.66 23.85
C THR A 65 10.54 -22.53 23.47
N ALA A 66 11.12 -21.87 24.46
CA ALA A 66 12.10 -20.80 24.23
C ALA A 66 13.34 -21.28 23.45
N ALA A 67 13.78 -22.52 23.67
CA ALA A 67 14.91 -23.11 22.94
C ALA A 67 14.57 -23.35 21.47
N THR A 68 13.36 -23.88 21.18
CA THR A 68 12.91 -24.14 19.81
C THR A 68 12.60 -22.85 19.06
N CYS A 69 12.05 -21.83 19.72
CA CYS A 69 11.82 -20.51 19.11
C CYS A 69 13.07 -19.92 18.45
N ARG A 70 14.25 -20.07 19.08
CA ARG A 70 15.50 -19.48 18.55
C ARG A 70 15.98 -20.14 17.25
N ARG A 71 15.56 -21.38 16.99
CA ARG A 71 15.97 -22.16 15.81
C ARG A 71 14.83 -22.34 14.80
N ASP A 72 13.65 -21.80 15.08
CA ASP A 72 12.48 -21.98 14.23
C ASP A 72 12.56 -21.08 12.99
N ALA A 73 12.92 -21.66 11.84
CA ALA A 73 13.04 -20.95 10.57
C ALA A 73 11.73 -20.27 10.13
N TRP A 74 10.58 -20.86 10.49
CA TRP A 74 9.28 -20.28 10.20
C TRP A 74 9.04 -18.99 10.98
N LEU A 75 9.37 -18.99 12.29
CA LEU A 75 9.32 -17.79 13.11
C LEU A 75 10.24 -16.68 12.57
N SER A 76 11.46 -17.01 12.11
CA SER A 76 12.35 -16.05 11.46
C SER A 76 11.77 -15.44 10.18
N ARG A 77 11.06 -16.24 9.37
CA ARG A 77 10.37 -15.71 8.18
C ARG A 77 9.22 -14.79 8.55
N LEU A 78 8.41 -15.16 9.55
CA LEU A 78 7.29 -14.33 10.01
C LEU A 78 7.76 -12.99 10.58
N THR A 79 8.85 -12.97 11.35
CA THR A 79 9.42 -11.73 11.88
C THR A 79 10.03 -10.86 10.77
N ALA A 80 10.66 -11.46 9.75
CA ALA A 80 11.14 -10.74 8.57
C ALA A 80 9.97 -10.11 7.78
N THR A 81 8.89 -10.86 7.53
CA THR A 81 7.67 -10.35 6.88
C THR A 81 7.03 -9.22 7.66
N LEU A 82 6.94 -9.35 8.99
CA LEU A 82 6.47 -8.29 9.87
C LEU A 82 7.33 -7.02 9.74
N ALA A 83 8.67 -7.17 9.78
CA ALA A 83 9.59 -6.04 9.65
C ALA A 83 9.46 -5.36 8.28
N HIS A 84 9.34 -6.14 7.20
CA HIS A 84 9.16 -5.64 5.85
C HIS A 84 7.90 -4.76 5.73
N HIS A 85 6.74 -5.27 6.16
CA HIS A 85 5.49 -4.51 6.07
C HIS A 85 5.45 -3.29 6.98
N ARG A 86 6.05 -3.36 8.18
CA ARG A 86 6.19 -2.17 9.05
C ARG A 86 7.05 -1.09 8.41
N ARG A 87 8.20 -1.45 7.84
CA ARG A 87 9.08 -0.50 7.15
C ARG A 87 8.39 0.13 5.93
N ALA A 88 7.67 -0.67 5.15
CA ALA A 88 6.91 -0.17 4.00
C ALA A 88 5.79 0.82 4.43
N ALA A 89 5.08 0.53 5.52
CA ALA A 89 4.07 1.43 6.07
C ALA A 89 4.69 2.76 6.57
N VAL A 90 5.82 2.71 7.27
CA VAL A 90 6.55 3.91 7.73
C VAL A 90 7.00 4.76 6.55
N ALA A 91 7.62 4.17 5.53
CA ALA A 91 8.06 4.91 4.34
C ALA A 91 6.89 5.62 3.63
N LEU A 92 5.69 5.02 3.60
CA LEU A 92 4.50 5.66 3.03
C LEU A 92 3.96 6.81 3.89
N LEU A 93 4.09 6.74 5.21
CA LEU A 93 3.75 7.82 6.13
C LEU A 93 4.72 9.00 5.99
N ASP A 94 6.02 8.71 5.90
CA ASP A 94 7.06 9.74 5.72
C ASP A 94 6.85 10.49 4.40
N GLN A 95 6.57 9.76 3.31
CA GLN A 95 6.18 10.37 2.04
C GLN A 95 4.95 11.26 2.18
N ARG A 96 3.90 10.81 2.88
CA ARG A 96 2.69 11.63 3.09
C ARG A 96 3.01 12.94 3.82
N ASN A 97 3.86 12.88 4.84
CA ASN A 97 4.24 14.05 5.61
C ASN A 97 5.07 15.04 4.77
N ALA A 98 6.00 14.54 3.95
CA ALA A 98 6.80 15.36 3.04
C ALA A 98 5.97 16.11 1.99
N TYR A 99 4.86 15.53 1.51
CA TYR A 99 3.95 16.18 0.55
C TYR A 99 2.84 17.02 1.21
N SER A 100 2.82 17.12 2.54
CA SER A 100 1.84 17.94 3.29
C SER A 100 2.45 19.23 3.85
N GLN A 101 3.75 19.48 3.59
CA GLN A 101 4.47 20.73 3.87
C GLN A 101 4.65 21.52 2.58
#